data_AF-A0AAV6Z5V1-F1
#
_entry.id   AF-A0AAV6Z5V1-F1
#
_cell.length_a   1.000
_cell.length_b   1.000
_cell.length_c   1.000
_cell.angle_alpha   90.00
_cell.angle_beta   90.00
_cell.angle_gamma   90.00
#
_symmetry.space_group_name_H-M   'P 1'
#
loop_
_entity.id
_entity.type
_entity.pdbx_description
1 polymer ?
#
loop_
_entity_poly.entity_id
_entity_poly.type
_entity_poly.pdbx_seq_one_letter_code
_entity_poly.pdbx_strand_id
1 'polypeptide(L)'
;MLGVVVLQFPLWSNRCSWFLIVYSLQCYTCTSQSSNTNCMTPSTCSASDTTCMTSVVAGGLGSLSGASITKSCTAVCTETGFNAVVVSTSVSCCSTDLCNTSGASSIGSTTSVLAAALGALTVLLRSFSL
;
A
#
# COMPACT_ATOMS: atom_id res chain seq x y z
N MET A 1 -3.50 11.10 3.58
CA MET A 1 -3.64 12.58 3.63
C MET A 1 -3.09 13.13 2.32
N LEU A 2 -3.89 13.85 1.54
CA LEU A 2 -3.44 14.47 0.27
C LEU A 2 -2.61 15.72 0.59
N GLY A 3 -1.30 15.67 0.33
CA GLY A 3 -0.42 16.84 0.44
C GLY A 3 -0.53 17.70 -0.82
N VAL A 4 -1.28 18.80 -0.76
CA VAL A 4 -1.36 19.78 -1.85
C VAL A 4 -0.12 20.67 -1.79
N VAL A 5 0.86 20.44 -2.66
CA VAL A 5 2.00 21.35 -2.81
C VAL A 5 1.66 22.41 -3.84
N VAL A 6 1.41 23.64 -3.37
CA VAL A 6 1.21 24.82 -4.21
C VAL A 6 2.58 25.34 -4.62
N LEU A 7 3.07 24.95 -5.81
CA LEU A 7 4.20 25.65 -6.41
C LEU A 7 3.68 26.93 -7.04
N GLN A 8 3.74 28.03 -6.30
CA GLN A 8 3.44 29.36 -6.81
C GLN A 8 4.57 29.81 -7.74
N PHE A 9 4.45 29.51 -9.02
CA PHE A 9 5.27 30.14 -10.05
C PHE A 9 4.67 31.53 -10.33
N PRO A 10 5.39 32.64 -10.05
CA PRO A 10 4.98 33.91 -10.59
C PRO A 10 5.27 33.85 -12.10
N LEU A 11 4.30 34.34 -12.88
CA LEU A 11 4.46 35.13 -14.11
C LEU A 11 3.47 34.71 -15.20
N TRP A 12 2.35 35.45 -15.19
CA TRP A 12 1.76 36.13 -16.34
C TRP A 12 1.30 35.27 -17.54
N SER A 13 0.03 34.87 -17.55
CA SER A 13 -0.94 35.09 -18.64
C SER A 13 -2.15 34.15 -18.49
N ASN A 14 -3.31 34.61 -18.96
CA ASN A 14 -4.61 33.95 -18.88
C ASN A 14 -4.59 32.52 -19.47
N ARG A 15 -4.75 31.48 -18.62
CA ARG A 15 -5.56 30.25 -18.77
C ARG A 15 -4.89 29.04 -18.10
N CYS A 16 -5.74 28.22 -17.47
CA CYS A 16 -5.45 26.92 -16.88
C CYS A 16 -4.43 26.95 -15.73
N SER A 17 -4.92 27.22 -14.52
CA SER A 17 -4.29 26.70 -13.30
C SER A 17 -4.32 25.17 -13.41
N TRP A 18 -3.26 24.59 -13.98
CA TRP A 18 -3.10 23.14 -14.03
C TRP A 18 -2.78 22.70 -12.62
N PHE A 19 -3.79 22.26 -11.87
CA PHE A 19 -3.58 21.51 -10.65
C PHE A 19 -2.87 20.21 -11.06
N LEU A 20 -1.55 20.16 -10.87
CA LEU A 20 -0.84 18.89 -10.93
C LEU A 20 -1.22 18.12 -9.68
N ILE A 21 -2.15 17.17 -9.82
CA ILE A 21 -2.46 16.21 -8.76
C ILE A 21 -1.24 15.30 -8.65
N VAL A 22 -0.42 15.51 -7.62
CA VAL A 22 0.67 14.60 -7.27
C VAL A 22 0.09 13.55 -6.32
N TYR A 23 -0.06 12.32 -6.80
CA TYR A 23 -0.43 11.20 -5.95
C TYR A 23 0.85 10.68 -5.26
N SER A 24 0.88 10.76 -3.93
CA SER A 24 1.94 10.16 -3.13
C SER A 24 1.36 8.95 -2.41
N LEU A 25 1.97 7.80 -2.66
CA LEU A 25 1.60 6.55 -2.01
C LEU A 25 1.96 6.61 -0.52
N GLN A 26 1.08 6.18 0.36
CA GLN A 26 1.41 5.94 1.77
C GLN A 26 1.63 4.44 2.00
N CYS A 27 2.69 4.09 2.73
CA CYS A 27 2.99 2.71 3.11
C CYS A 27 3.30 2.65 4.61
N TYR A 28 3.18 1.47 5.20
CA TYR A 28 3.79 1.21 6.50
C TYR A 28 5.31 1.08 6.35
N THR A 29 6.07 1.70 7.24
CA THR A 29 7.53 1.60 7.26
C THR A 29 8.04 1.18 8.64
N CYS A 30 9.09 0.36 8.63
CA CYS A 30 9.72 -0.16 9.85
C CYS A 30 10.97 -0.95 9.48
N THR A 31 11.93 -1.02 10.39
CA THR A 31 13.19 -1.74 10.19
C THR A 31 13.37 -2.78 11.29
N SER A 32 13.58 -4.03 10.89
CA SER A 32 13.96 -5.13 11.79
C SER A 32 13.09 -5.28 13.04
N GLN A 33 11.76 -5.25 12.87
CA GLN A 33 10.81 -5.45 13.97
C GLN A 33 10.47 -6.92 14.16
N SER A 34 10.43 -7.36 15.41
CA SER A 34 10.06 -8.74 15.76
C SER A 34 8.56 -9.02 15.66
N SER A 35 7.74 -7.96 15.72
CA SER A 35 6.27 -8.05 15.75
C SER A 35 5.64 -7.08 14.77
N ASN A 36 4.62 -7.53 14.05
CA ASN A 36 3.89 -6.73 13.07
C ASN A 36 3.23 -5.49 13.71
N THR A 37 2.75 -5.58 14.95
CA THR A 37 2.11 -4.47 15.66
C THR A 37 3.04 -3.27 15.85
N ASN A 38 4.33 -3.52 16.04
CA ASN A 38 5.36 -2.46 16.14
C ASN A 38 5.86 -2.00 14.76
N CYS A 39 5.39 -2.64 13.68
CA CYS A 39 5.82 -2.45 12.30
C CYS A 39 4.69 -1.82 11.44
N MET A 40 3.93 -0.91 12.05
CA MET A 40 2.70 -0.30 11.50
C MET A 40 2.79 1.23 11.52
N THR A 41 3.96 1.79 11.25
CA THR A 41 4.15 3.24 11.17
C THR A 41 3.77 3.74 9.78
N PRO A 42 2.66 4.48 9.60
CA PRO A 42 2.31 5.02 8.30
C PRO A 42 3.32 6.10 7.89
N SER A 43 3.76 6.09 6.63
CA SER A 43 4.69 7.08 6.09
C SER A 43 4.36 7.39 4.64
N THR A 44 4.50 8.64 4.26
CA THR A 44 4.35 9.10 2.86
C THR A 44 5.62 8.74 2.08
N CYS A 45 5.45 8.03 0.96
CA CYS A 45 6.55 7.65 0.09
C CYS A 45 7.01 8.81 -0.80
N SER A 46 8.21 8.69 -1.36
CA SER A 46 8.73 9.64 -2.35
C SER A 46 7.91 9.58 -3.64
N ALA A 47 7.93 10.66 -4.43
CA ALA A 47 7.27 10.69 -5.74
C ALA A 47 7.79 9.62 -6.71
N SER A 48 9.02 9.16 -6.52
CA SER A 48 9.63 8.07 -7.31
C SER A 48 9.18 6.68 -6.85
N ASP A 49 8.68 6.55 -5.62
CA ASP A 49 8.34 5.27 -5.00
C ASP A 49 6.85 4.98 -5.18
N THR A 50 6.53 4.14 -6.15
CA THR A 50 5.16 3.79 -6.51
C THR A 50 4.69 2.45 -5.92
N THR A 51 5.47 1.83 -5.04
CA THR A 51 5.17 0.50 -4.48
C THR A 51 5.65 0.38 -3.04
N CYS A 52 4.83 -0.24 -2.19
CA CYS A 52 5.18 -0.68 -0.86
C CYS A 52 5.87 -2.04 -0.92
N MET A 53 6.99 -2.19 -0.24
CA MET A 53 7.73 -3.44 -0.07
C MET A 53 7.63 -3.92 1.39
N THR A 54 7.50 -5.23 1.56
CA THR A 54 7.57 -5.92 2.85
C THR A 54 8.55 -7.06 2.73
N SER A 55 9.57 -7.08 3.55
CA SER A 55 10.52 -8.18 3.67
C SER A 55 10.38 -8.81 5.06
N VAL A 56 10.11 -10.11 5.09
CA VAL A 56 10.03 -10.90 6.32
C VAL A 56 11.14 -11.92 6.29
N VAL A 57 11.95 -11.96 7.34
CA VAL A 57 12.99 -12.95 7.54
C VAL A 57 12.65 -13.69 8.83
N ALA A 58 12.29 -14.95 8.74
CA ALA A 58 12.02 -15.80 9.90
C ALA A 58 12.99 -16.97 9.94
N GLY A 59 13.60 -17.22 11.08
CA GLY A 59 14.58 -18.29 11.24
C GLY A 59 14.52 -18.88 12.64
N GLY A 60 14.93 -20.13 12.76
CA GLY A 60 14.90 -20.82 14.04
C GLY A 60 15.35 -22.27 13.97
N LEU A 61 15.82 -22.76 15.11
CA LEU A 61 16.22 -24.16 15.28
C LEU A 61 15.64 -24.67 16.61
N GLY A 62 14.73 -25.64 16.53
CA GLY A 62 14.04 -26.17 17.71
C GLY A 62 13.07 -25.16 18.33
N SER A 63 13.24 -24.86 19.62
CA SER A 63 12.41 -23.92 20.39
C SER A 63 12.83 -22.45 20.24
N LEU A 64 13.97 -22.19 19.59
CA LEU A 64 14.49 -20.85 19.35
C LEU A 64 14.07 -20.41 17.94
N SER A 65 12.97 -19.68 17.85
CA SER A 65 12.40 -19.20 16.59
C SER A 65 12.15 -17.70 16.68
N GLY A 66 12.57 -16.95 15.66
CA GLY A 66 12.39 -15.50 15.59
C GLY A 66 12.01 -15.06 14.18
N ALA A 67 11.28 -13.96 14.08
CA ALA A 67 10.97 -13.29 12.84
C ALA A 67 11.42 -11.83 12.91
N SER A 68 11.83 -11.30 11.77
CA SER A 68 12.23 -9.90 11.58
C SER A 68 11.51 -9.37 10.35
N ILE A 69 10.73 -8.33 10.55
CA ILE A 69 9.89 -7.70 9.54
C ILE A 69 10.48 -6.33 9.23
N THR A 70 10.63 -6.04 7.94
CA THR A 70 11.06 -4.75 7.42
C THR A 70 10.07 -4.32 6.35
N LYS A 71 9.60 -3.07 6.43
CA LYS A 71 8.68 -2.48 5.45
C LYS A 71 9.22 -1.15 4.97
N SER A 72 9.12 -0.89 3.67
CA SER A 72 9.68 0.31 3.04
C SER A 72 8.94 0.69 1.77
N CYS A 73 9.11 1.92 1.31
CA CYS A 73 8.70 2.35 -0.02
C CYS A 73 9.80 2.01 -1.03
N THR A 74 9.44 1.64 -2.25
CA THR A 74 10.38 1.42 -3.36
C THR A 74 9.73 1.72 -4.71
N ALA A 75 10.52 2.19 -5.66
CA ALA A 75 10.11 2.33 -7.06
C ALA A 75 9.97 0.98 -7.77
N VAL A 76 10.84 0.02 -7.44
CA VAL A 76 10.89 -1.31 -8.06
C VAL A 76 10.93 -2.36 -6.97
N CYS A 77 10.03 -3.33 -7.05
CA CYS A 77 9.89 -4.39 -6.07
C CYS A 77 9.81 -5.73 -6.79
N THR A 78 10.62 -6.70 -6.37
CA THR A 78 10.61 -8.06 -6.93
C THR A 78 10.16 -9.03 -5.85
N GLU A 79 9.04 -9.70 -6.06
CA GLU A 79 8.58 -10.79 -5.20
C GLU A 79 9.64 -11.90 -5.20
N THR A 80 10.27 -12.12 -4.05
CA THR A 80 11.24 -13.20 -3.87
C THR A 80 11.00 -13.89 -2.56
N GLY A 81 11.00 -15.22 -2.57
CA GLY A 81 10.90 -16.02 -1.37
C GLY A 81 11.99 -17.08 -1.36
N PHE A 82 12.72 -17.18 -0.26
CA PHE A 82 13.69 -18.26 -0.04
C PHE A 82 13.28 -19.03 1.21
N ASN A 83 13.34 -20.35 1.15
CA ASN A 83 13.04 -21.19 2.30
C ASN A 83 14.13 -22.26 2.43
N ALA A 84 14.78 -22.29 3.59
CA ALA A 84 15.76 -23.27 3.99
C ALA A 84 15.38 -23.83 5.36
N VAL A 85 15.98 -24.97 5.71
CA VAL A 85 15.68 -25.74 6.95
C VAL A 85 15.66 -24.87 8.21
N VAL A 86 16.48 -23.82 8.26
CA VAL A 86 16.69 -22.98 9.45
C VAL A 86 16.28 -21.52 9.26
N VAL A 87 15.96 -21.11 8.03
CA VAL A 87 15.69 -19.71 7.69
C VAL A 87 14.77 -19.60 6.48
N SER A 88 13.86 -18.66 6.54
CA SER A 88 12.89 -18.33 5.51
C SER A 88 12.88 -16.82 5.30
N THR A 89 12.84 -16.39 4.05
CA THR A 89 12.71 -15.00 3.66
C THR A 89 11.56 -14.88 2.67
N SER A 90 10.77 -13.83 2.78
CA SER A 90 9.70 -13.51 1.83
C SER A 90 9.63 -12.01 1.61
N VAL A 91 9.58 -11.62 0.34
CA VAL A 91 9.39 -10.25 -0.11
C VAL A 91 8.02 -10.16 -0.76
N SER A 92 7.20 -9.23 -0.29
CA SER A 92 5.87 -8.93 -0.80
C SER A 92 5.72 -7.45 -1.19
N CYS A 93 5.06 -7.18 -2.32
CA CYS A 93 4.97 -5.89 -2.99
C CYS A 93 3.51 -5.53 -3.28
N CYS A 94 3.11 -4.28 -3.07
CA CYS A 94 1.78 -3.79 -3.40
C CYS A 94 1.78 -2.27 -3.68
N SER A 95 0.85 -1.75 -4.48
CA SER A 95 0.89 -0.36 -4.99
C SER A 95 -0.29 0.51 -4.52
N THR A 96 -0.94 0.15 -3.42
CA THR A 96 -2.08 0.90 -2.86
C THR A 96 -1.76 1.47 -1.48
N ASP A 97 -2.46 2.54 -1.07
CA ASP A 97 -2.22 3.18 0.22
C ASP A 97 -2.39 2.17 1.37
N LEU A 98 -1.37 2.07 2.24
CA LEU A 98 -1.34 1.26 3.46
C LEU A 98 -1.59 -0.24 3.19
N CYS A 99 -1.31 -0.71 1.98
CA CYS A 99 -1.57 -2.08 1.54
C CYS A 99 -0.69 -3.12 2.23
N ASN A 100 0.51 -2.73 2.66
CA ASN A 100 1.48 -3.59 3.29
C ASN A 100 1.19 -3.82 4.78
N THR A 101 -0.08 -4.08 5.12
CA THR A 101 -0.52 -4.45 6.48
C THR A 101 -0.13 -5.89 6.85
N SER A 102 0.20 -6.72 5.85
CA SER A 102 0.38 -8.15 6.00
C SER A 102 1.61 -8.55 6.82
N GLY A 103 1.33 -9.04 8.02
CA GLY A 103 1.97 -10.23 8.59
C GLY A 103 0.83 -11.20 8.94
N ALA A 104 0.46 -12.11 8.03
CA ALA A 104 -0.52 -13.18 8.24
C ALA A 104 -1.99 -12.79 8.57
N SER A 105 -2.54 -11.74 7.96
CA SER A 105 -4.01 -11.53 7.93
C SER A 105 -4.54 -11.68 6.51
N SER A 106 -4.77 -12.93 6.10
CA SER A 106 -5.59 -13.25 4.93
C SER A 106 -7.04 -12.87 5.21
N ILE A 107 -7.48 -11.71 4.70
CA ILE A 107 -8.77 -11.59 4.02
C ILE A 107 -8.50 -10.69 2.83
N GLY A 108 -8.48 -11.30 1.63
CA GLY A 108 -8.34 -10.58 0.38
C GLY A 108 -9.39 -9.47 0.30
N SER A 109 -8.93 -8.24 0.09
CA SER A 109 -9.80 -7.12 -0.25
C SER A 109 -10.27 -7.23 -1.70
N THR A 110 -10.99 -8.31 -2.02
CA THR A 110 -11.82 -8.41 -3.22
C THR A 110 -13.23 -7.96 -2.88
N THR A 111 -13.44 -6.67 -2.62
CA THR A 111 -14.79 -6.09 -2.47
C THR A 111 -15.00 -4.75 -3.19
N SER A 112 -14.02 -4.27 -3.96
CA SER A 112 -14.08 -2.94 -4.59
C SER A 112 -14.67 -2.91 -6.01
N VAL A 113 -15.39 -3.93 -6.46
CA VAL A 113 -15.99 -3.92 -7.83
C VAL A 113 -17.50 -4.11 -7.86
N LEU A 114 -18.16 -4.58 -6.79
CA LEU A 114 -19.59 -4.92 -6.89
C LEU A 114 -20.58 -3.81 -6.49
N ALA A 115 -20.13 -2.72 -5.88
CA ALA A 115 -21.05 -1.67 -5.40
C ALA A 115 -21.62 -0.76 -6.51
N ALA A 116 -20.99 -0.70 -7.70
CA ALA A 116 -21.43 0.19 -8.78
C ALA A 116 -22.56 -0.41 -9.65
N ALA A 117 -22.75 -1.73 -9.65
CA ALA A 117 -23.77 -2.38 -10.49
C ALA A 117 -25.18 -2.36 -9.87
N LEU A 118 -25.28 -2.34 -8.53
CA LEU A 118 -26.57 -2.37 -7.83
C LEU A 118 -27.26 -1.00 -7.76
N GLY A 119 -26.49 0.10 -7.83
CA GLY A 119 -27.04 1.45 -7.85
C GLY A 119 -27.85 1.76 -9.11
N ALA A 120 -27.37 1.33 -10.28
CA ALA A 120 -28.03 1.56 -11.57
C ALA A 120 -29.38 0.84 -11.71
N LEU A 121 -29.51 -0.37 -11.14
CA LEU A 121 -30.75 -1.15 -11.21
C LEU A 121 -31.89 -0.51 -10.39
N THR A 122 -31.58 0.11 -9.25
CA THR A 122 -32.60 0.76 -8.39
C THR A 122 -33.14 2.08 -8.97
N VAL A 123 -32.37 2.78 -9.80
CA VAL A 123 -32.81 4.01 -10.48
C VAL A 123 -33.74 3.69 -11.66
N LEU A 124 -33.47 2.61 -12.39
CA LEU A 124 -34.34 2.15 -13.49
C LEU A 124 -35.69 1.60 -12.99
N LEU A 125 -35.70 0.89 -11.86
CA LEU A 125 -36.96 0.39 -11.26
C LEU A 125 -37.86 1.53 -10.73
N ARG A 126 -37.27 2.64 -10.25
CA ARG A 126 -38.03 3.80 -9.77
C ARG A 126 -38.60 4.68 -10.88
N SER A 127 -38.02 4.63 -12.09
CA SER A 127 -38.52 5.38 -13.24
C SER A 127 -39.65 4.66 -13.99
N PHE A 128 -39.90 3.38 -13.72
CA PHE A 128 -41.05 2.64 -14.27
C PHE A 128 -42.31 2.70 -13.38
N SER A 129 -42.18 3.14 -12.13
CA SER A 129 -43.31 3.29 -11.19
C SER A 129 -43.80 4.74 -11.01
N LEU A 130 -43.46 5.64 -11.94
CA LEU A 130 -43.93 7.02 -12.00
C LEU A 130 -44.49 7.34 -13.38
#